data_AF-A0AAV2QT59-F1
#
_entry.id   AF-A0AAV2QT59-F1
#
_cell.length_a   1.000
_cell.length_b   1.000
_cell.length_c   1.000
_cell.angle_alpha   90.00
_cell.angle_beta   90.00
_cell.angle_gamma   90.00
#
_symmetry.space_group_name_H-M   'P 1'
#
loop_
_entity.id
_entity.type
_entity.pdbx_description
1 polymer ?
#
loop_
_entity_poly.entity_id
_entity_poly.type
_entity_poly.pdbx_seq_one_letter_code
_entity_poly.pdbx_strand_id
1 'polypeptide(L)'
;MKFLHKDHKSEIKKIICDVCGKLVNASYFSEHLQWKHSNLKPIRCNICVKDLKNKYSLMRHMRYHHSSTSGEKPFLCAICGEAFRQSNHIKRHMMLHSGEKPFSCTLCDYRTNHLSNITIHMKSHRKQLSKENVGMEHQQLYEDEFQEISNVQPKNSYFCNSEIDGQQ
;
A
#
# COMPACT_ATOMS: atom_id res chain seq x y z
N MET A 1 -19.65 9.24 29.81
CA MET A 1 -19.29 7.87 29.41
C MET A 1 -18.11 7.99 28.44
N LYS A 2 -16.89 7.71 28.88
CA LYS A 2 -15.66 7.93 28.10
C LYS A 2 -15.52 6.83 27.04
N PHE A 3 -15.48 7.20 25.76
CA PHE A 3 -15.16 6.31 24.66
C PHE A 3 -13.65 6.03 24.68
N LEU A 4 -13.25 4.90 25.27
CA LEU A 4 -11.88 4.40 25.16
C LEU A 4 -11.71 3.83 23.74
N HIS A 5 -10.90 4.51 22.91
CA HIS A 5 -10.35 3.93 21.70
C HIS A 5 -9.46 2.76 22.12
N LYS A 6 -9.88 1.53 21.83
CA LYS A 6 -9.09 0.33 22.12
C LYS A 6 -7.94 0.27 21.12
N ASP A 7 -6.74 0.24 21.66
CA ASP A 7 -5.48 0.00 20.95
C ASP A 7 -5.61 -1.20 20.01
N HIS A 8 -5.49 -0.95 18.71
CA HIS A 8 -5.36 -2.00 17.69
C HIS A 8 -3.90 -2.49 17.61
N LYS A 9 -3.26 -2.74 18.77
CA LYS A 9 -1.99 -3.47 18.81
C LYS A 9 -2.33 -4.95 18.67
N SER A 10 -2.66 -5.37 17.44
CA SER A 10 -2.99 -6.75 17.13
C SER A 10 -1.76 -7.61 17.37
N GLU A 11 -1.67 -8.18 18.56
CA GLU A 11 -0.70 -9.22 18.90
C GLU A 11 -0.91 -10.36 17.90
N ILE A 12 0.14 -10.66 17.12
CA ILE A 12 0.06 -11.67 16.06
C ILE A 12 -0.06 -13.03 16.76
N LYS A 13 -1.31 -13.50 16.93
CA LYS A 13 -1.61 -14.81 17.53
C LYS A 13 -0.87 -15.89 16.75
N LYS A 14 -0.06 -16.69 17.43
CA LYS A 14 0.67 -17.82 16.84
C LYS A 14 0.03 -19.15 17.25
N ILE A 15 0.04 -20.12 16.34
CA ILE A 15 -0.52 -21.47 16.50
C ILE A 15 0.60 -22.47 16.15
N ILE A 16 0.71 -23.55 16.91
CA ILE A 16 1.64 -24.63 16.61
C ILE A 16 1.00 -25.51 15.53
N CYS A 17 1.73 -25.75 14.44
CA CYS A 17 1.34 -26.77 13.46
C CYS A 17 1.53 -28.16 14.07
N ASP A 18 0.45 -28.93 14.13
CA ASP A 18 0.41 -30.32 14.55
C ASP A 18 1.18 -31.27 13.61
N VAL A 19 1.30 -30.92 12.33
CA VAL A 19 2.03 -31.73 11.33
C VAL A 19 3.55 -31.53 11.40
N CYS A 20 4.04 -30.30 11.62
CA CYS A 20 5.50 -30.02 11.61
C CYS A 20 6.07 -29.36 12.86
N GLY A 21 5.25 -29.11 13.89
CA GLY A 21 5.66 -28.52 15.16
C GLY A 21 6.03 -27.03 15.11
N LYS A 22 5.93 -26.36 13.95
CA LYS A 22 6.33 -24.94 13.83
C LYS A 22 5.28 -24.00 14.40
N LEU A 23 5.72 -22.96 15.12
CA LEU A 23 4.86 -21.81 15.44
C LEU A 23 4.62 -20.99 14.18
N VAL A 24 3.36 -20.82 13.82
CA VAL A 24 2.92 -20.10 12.63
C VAL A 24 1.86 -19.07 13.01
N ASN A 25 1.82 -17.92 12.33
CA ASN A 25 0.79 -16.92 12.56
C ASN A 25 -0.60 -17.49 12.25
N ALA A 26 -1.57 -17.26 13.12
CA ALA A 26 -2.93 -17.78 12.99
C ALA A 26 -3.58 -17.38 11.66
N SER A 27 -3.36 -16.15 11.22
CA SER A 27 -3.84 -15.64 9.92
C SER A 27 -3.19 -16.32 8.70
N TYR A 28 -2.00 -16.91 8.86
CA TYR A 28 -1.27 -17.63 7.81
C TYR A 28 -1.35 -19.15 7.99
N PHE A 29 -1.97 -19.65 9.06
CA PHE A 29 -1.95 -21.07 9.42
C PHE A 29 -2.58 -21.94 8.31
N SER A 30 -3.71 -21.50 7.75
CA SER A 30 -4.38 -22.21 6.65
C SER A 30 -3.53 -22.27 5.38
N GLU A 31 -2.83 -21.18 5.02
CA GLU A 31 -1.90 -21.18 3.89
C GLU A 31 -0.69 -22.08 4.19
N HIS A 32 -0.16 -22.04 5.41
CA HIS A 32 0.93 -22.93 5.84
C HIS A 32 0.55 -24.41 5.66
N LEU A 33 -0.63 -24.83 6.13
CA LEU A 33 -1.12 -26.20 5.96
C LEU A 33 -1.31 -26.56 4.48
N GLN A 34 -1.87 -25.64 3.69
CA GLN A 34 -2.06 -25.84 2.25
C GLN A 34 -0.73 -26.06 1.51
N TRP A 35 0.30 -25.29 1.83
CA TRP A 35 1.55 -25.26 1.07
C TRP A 35 2.62 -26.23 1.55
N LYS A 36 2.59 -26.59 2.82
CA LYS A 36 3.63 -27.41 3.45
C LYS A 36 3.16 -28.83 3.78
N HIS A 37 1.85 -29.03 3.93
CA HIS A 37 1.28 -30.28 4.42
C HIS A 37 0.18 -30.86 3.53
N SER A 38 -0.35 -30.11 2.57
CA SER A 38 -1.38 -30.59 1.64
C SER A 38 -0.77 -30.88 0.25
N ASN A 39 -1.32 -31.87 -0.46
CA ASN A 39 -1.01 -32.13 -1.87
C ASN A 39 -1.77 -31.19 -2.84
N LEU A 40 -2.26 -30.05 -2.35
CA LEU A 40 -2.93 -29.05 -3.18
C LEU A 40 -1.89 -28.39 -4.09
N LYS A 41 -1.94 -28.71 -5.37
CA LYS A 41 -0.97 -28.22 -6.35
C LYS A 41 -1.15 -26.71 -6.54
N PRO A 42 -0.08 -25.89 -6.41
CA PRO A 42 -0.13 -24.47 -6.75
C PRO A 42 -0.71 -24.22 -8.13
N ILE A 43 -1.37 -23.08 -8.30
CA ILE A 43 -1.63 -22.57 -9.63
C ILE A 43 -0.35 -21.94 -10.15
N ARG A 44 0.24 -22.56 -11.16
CA ARG A 44 1.48 -22.10 -11.78
C ARG A 44 1.21 -21.07 -12.87
N CYS A 45 1.87 -19.92 -12.80
CA CYS A 45 1.90 -18.97 -13.90
C CYS A 45 2.59 -19.61 -15.10
N ASN A 46 1.97 -19.58 -16.28
CA ASN A 46 2.55 -20.13 -17.50
C ASN A 46 3.61 -19.24 -18.16
N ILE A 47 3.75 -17.97 -17.74
CA ILE A 47 4.75 -17.04 -18.29
C ILE A 47 6.05 -17.07 -17.49
N CYS A 48 6.00 -16.92 -16.17
CA CYS A 48 7.19 -16.92 -15.31
C CYS A 48 7.33 -18.14 -14.41
N VAL A 49 6.44 -19.13 -14.53
CA VAL A 49 6.49 -20.41 -13.78
C VAL A 49 6.32 -20.23 -12.26
N LYS A 50 5.92 -19.04 -11.80
CA LYS A 50 5.69 -18.75 -10.38
C LYS A 50 4.44 -19.48 -9.86
N ASP A 51 4.60 -20.16 -8.73
CA ASP A 51 3.54 -20.92 -8.06
C ASP A 51 2.70 -20.02 -7.12
N LEU A 52 1.38 -19.98 -7.32
CA LEU A 52 0.45 -19.09 -6.63
C LEU A 52 -0.69 -19.82 -5.92
N LYS A 53 -1.20 -19.23 -4.83
CA LYS A 53 -2.17 -19.88 -3.92
C LYS A 53 -3.55 -20.13 -4.49
N ASN A 54 -4.04 -19.22 -5.31
CA ASN A 54 -5.39 -19.27 -5.84
C ASN A 54 -5.53 -18.45 -7.12
N LYS A 55 -6.67 -18.61 -7.79
CA LYS A 55 -6.97 -17.96 -9.08
C LYS A 55 -6.94 -16.44 -8.99
N TYR A 56 -7.43 -15.87 -7.88
CA TYR A 56 -7.37 -14.42 -7.65
C TYR A 56 -5.92 -13.91 -7.60
N SER A 57 -5.04 -14.63 -6.91
CA SER A 57 -3.61 -14.30 -6.85
C SER A 57 -2.96 -14.41 -8.23
N LEU A 58 -3.36 -15.39 -9.05
CA LEU A 58 -2.90 -15.52 -10.44
C LEU A 58 -3.36 -14.34 -11.29
N MET A 59 -4.65 -14.01 -11.26
CA MET A 59 -5.19 -12.84 -11.99
C MET A 59 -4.43 -11.56 -11.60
N ARG A 60 -4.24 -11.32 -10.31
CA ARG A 60 -3.50 -10.15 -9.81
C ARG A 60 -2.04 -10.17 -10.24
N HIS A 61 -1.40 -11.33 -10.20
CA HIS A 61 -0.04 -11.52 -10.68
C HIS A 61 0.08 -11.24 -12.18
N MET A 62 -0.81 -11.77 -13.01
CA MET A 62 -0.83 -11.49 -14.45
C MET A 62 -1.00 -9.98 -14.70
N ARG A 63 -1.95 -9.34 -14.01
CA ARG A 63 -2.23 -7.91 -14.14
C ARG A 63 -1.06 -7.01 -13.72
N TYR A 64 -0.20 -7.40 -12.78
CA TYR A 64 0.85 -6.51 -12.28
C TYR A 64 2.27 -6.90 -12.69
N HIS A 65 2.53 -8.20 -12.78
CA HIS A 65 3.83 -8.74 -13.16
C HIS A 65 3.98 -8.87 -14.68
N HIS A 66 2.89 -9.15 -15.39
CA HIS A 66 2.90 -9.42 -16.83
C HIS A 66 2.17 -8.37 -17.69
N SER A 67 1.61 -7.31 -17.08
CA SER A 67 0.93 -6.23 -17.84
C SER A 67 1.84 -5.38 -18.72
N SER A 68 3.16 -5.43 -18.56
CA SER A 68 4.10 -4.91 -19.57
C SER A 68 4.15 -5.74 -20.82
N THR A 69 3.99 -7.06 -20.66
CA THR A 69 4.03 -8.00 -21.77
C THR A 69 2.69 -8.06 -22.49
N SER A 70 1.56 -7.91 -21.78
CA SER A 70 0.22 -7.86 -22.39
C SER A 70 -0.22 -6.47 -22.87
N GLY A 71 0.49 -5.41 -22.46
CA GLY A 71 0.11 -4.03 -22.76
C GLY A 71 -1.14 -3.52 -22.02
N GLU A 72 -1.76 -4.34 -21.16
CA GLU A 72 -2.99 -3.98 -20.46
C GLU A 72 -2.75 -2.83 -19.46
N LYS A 73 -3.40 -1.70 -19.72
CA LYS A 73 -3.42 -0.51 -18.87
C LYS A 73 -4.87 -0.08 -18.65
N PRO A 74 -5.61 -0.76 -17.76
CA PRO A 74 -7.06 -0.61 -17.65
C PRO A 74 -7.50 0.74 -17.05
N PHE A 75 -6.57 1.58 -16.62
CA PHE A 75 -6.87 2.85 -15.98
C PHE A 75 -6.40 4.01 -16.86
N LEU A 76 -7.32 4.70 -17.51
CA LEU A 76 -7.04 5.79 -18.45
C LEU A 76 -7.30 7.15 -17.81
N CYS A 77 -6.35 8.08 -17.95
CA CYS A 77 -6.55 9.46 -17.57
C CYS A 77 -7.48 10.15 -18.58
N ALA A 78 -8.64 10.61 -18.12
CA ALA A 78 -9.61 11.30 -18.97
C ALA A 78 -9.12 12.68 -19.48
N ILE A 79 -8.08 13.25 -18.86
CA ILE A 79 -7.56 14.59 -19.19
C ILE A 79 -6.48 14.52 -20.26
N CYS A 80 -5.52 13.60 -20.14
CA CYS A 80 -4.38 13.51 -21.08
C CYS A 80 -4.27 12.18 -21.83
N GLY A 81 -5.16 11.22 -21.59
CA GLY A 81 -5.15 9.91 -22.23
C GLY A 81 -4.08 8.94 -21.68
N GLU A 82 -3.25 9.36 -20.74
CA GLU A 82 -2.22 8.51 -20.16
C GLU A 82 -2.80 7.29 -19.45
N ALA A 83 -2.17 6.15 -19.68
CA ALA A 83 -2.71 4.85 -19.28
C ALA A 83 -1.85 4.20 -18.18
N PHE A 84 -2.51 3.69 -17.15
CA PHE A 84 -1.92 3.13 -15.94
C PHE A 84 -2.35 1.68 -15.70
N ARG A 85 -1.47 0.91 -15.07
CA ARG A 85 -1.72 -0.50 -14.69
C ARG A 85 -2.42 -0.67 -13.35
N GLN A 86 -2.39 0.36 -12.50
CA GLN A 86 -2.89 0.31 -11.13
C GLN A 86 -3.75 1.53 -10.80
N SER A 87 -4.82 1.31 -10.05
CA SER A 87 -5.78 2.36 -9.70
C SER A 87 -5.18 3.43 -8.79
N ASN A 88 -4.28 3.06 -7.87
CA ASN A 88 -3.53 4.01 -7.05
C ASN A 88 -2.59 4.90 -7.89
N HIS A 89 -2.05 4.40 -9.00
CA HIS A 89 -1.18 5.19 -9.88
C HIS A 89 -1.96 6.25 -10.64
N ILE A 90 -3.12 5.90 -11.23
CA ILE A 90 -3.96 6.91 -11.89
C ILE A 90 -4.50 7.93 -10.88
N LYS A 91 -4.97 7.52 -9.70
CA LYS A 91 -5.45 8.44 -8.66
C LYS A 91 -4.39 9.48 -8.30
N ARG A 92 -3.15 9.03 -8.11
CA ARG A 92 -2.00 9.91 -7.87
C ARG A 92 -1.68 10.79 -9.07
N HIS A 93 -1.75 10.25 -10.28
CA HIS A 93 -1.55 11.03 -11.50
C HIS A 93 -2.57 12.17 -11.62
N MET A 94 -3.83 11.95 -11.25
CA MET A 94 -4.85 13.01 -11.27
C MET A 94 -4.50 14.21 -10.37
N MET A 95 -3.68 14.02 -9.33
CA MET A 95 -3.20 15.11 -8.49
C MET A 95 -2.26 16.07 -9.24
N LEU A 96 -1.65 15.64 -10.34
CA LEU A 96 -0.86 16.52 -11.21
C LEU A 96 -1.76 17.50 -11.97
N HIS A 97 -2.95 17.06 -12.37
CA HIS A 97 -3.93 17.90 -13.06
C HIS A 97 -4.66 18.84 -12.10
N SER A 98 -5.00 18.39 -10.89
CA SER A 98 -5.65 19.24 -9.89
C SER A 98 -4.68 20.15 -9.12
N GLY A 99 -3.37 19.86 -9.19
CA GLY A 99 -2.36 20.51 -8.35
C GLY A 99 -2.45 20.15 -6.86
N GLU A 100 -3.25 19.14 -6.51
CA GLU A 100 -3.45 18.75 -5.11
C GLU A 100 -2.15 18.22 -4.50
N LYS A 101 -1.76 18.80 -3.36
CA LYS A 101 -0.62 18.37 -2.54
C LYS A 101 -1.13 18.09 -1.13
N PRO A 102 -1.74 16.90 -0.91
CA PRO A 102 -2.40 16.57 0.35
C PRO A 102 -1.42 16.43 1.52
N PHE A 103 -0.15 16.13 1.25
CA PHE A 103 0.85 15.99 2.29
C PHE A 103 1.66 17.28 2.43
N SER A 104 1.57 17.92 3.60
CA SER A 104 2.32 19.12 3.95
C SER A 104 3.25 18.84 5.13
N CYS A 105 4.40 19.52 5.13
CA CYS A 105 5.25 19.61 6.30
C CYS A 105 4.64 20.64 7.27
N THR A 106 4.73 20.36 8.57
CA THR A 106 4.31 21.28 9.64
C THR A 106 5.43 22.24 10.02
N LEU A 107 6.69 21.85 9.80
CA LEU A 107 7.89 22.63 10.14
C LEU A 107 8.32 23.62 9.04
N CYS A 108 7.81 23.47 7.81
CA CYS A 108 8.08 24.39 6.71
C CYS A 108 7.01 24.29 5.61
N ASP A 109 7.11 25.15 4.59
CA ASP A 109 6.13 25.23 3.49
C ASP A 109 6.22 24.10 2.45
N TYR A 110 6.98 23.02 2.73
CA TYR A 110 7.11 21.91 1.79
C TYR A 110 5.82 21.10 1.68
N ARG A 111 5.35 20.87 0.43
CA ARG A 111 4.13 20.10 0.14
C ARG A 111 4.35 19.13 -1.01
N THR A 112 3.72 17.97 -0.93
CA THR A 112 3.87 16.88 -1.92
C THR A 112 2.60 16.04 -2.06
N ASN A 113 2.50 15.30 -3.16
CA ASN A 113 1.46 14.32 -3.43
C ASN A 113 1.91 12.87 -3.17
N HIS A 114 3.11 12.69 -2.63
CA HIS A 114 3.67 11.39 -2.27
C HIS A 114 3.99 11.29 -0.78
N LEU A 115 3.35 10.34 -0.09
CA LEU A 115 3.62 10.05 1.32
C LEU A 115 5.11 9.70 1.57
N SER A 116 5.74 8.94 0.67
CA SER A 116 7.17 8.61 0.77
C SER A 116 8.05 9.86 0.77
N ASN A 117 7.68 10.87 -0.02
CA ASN A 117 8.47 12.08 -0.19
C ASN A 117 8.38 12.95 1.06
N ILE A 118 7.19 13.11 1.63
CA ILE A 118 7.04 13.83 2.92
C ILE A 118 7.75 13.06 4.04
N THR A 119 7.70 11.72 4.05
CA THR A 119 8.42 10.90 5.05
C THR A 119 9.93 11.16 5.01
N ILE A 120 10.52 11.15 3.81
CA ILE A 120 11.95 11.41 3.61
C ILE A 120 12.29 12.86 3.95
N HIS A 121 11.41 13.80 3.58
CA HIS A 121 11.55 15.22 3.90
C HIS A 121 11.55 15.46 5.42
N MET A 122 10.62 14.87 6.17
CA MET A 122 10.56 15.00 7.63
C MET A 122 11.85 14.49 8.29
N LYS A 123 12.45 13.40 7.77
CA LYS A 123 13.76 12.93 8.25
C LYS A 123 14.90 13.94 8.05
N SER A 124 14.78 14.87 7.10
CA SER A 124 15.78 15.93 6.90
C SER A 124 15.73 16.98 8.02
N HIS A 125 14.54 17.31 8.53
CA HIS A 125 14.37 18.19 9.70
C HIS A 125 15.02 17.60 10.94
N ARG A 126 14.88 16.29 11.19
CA ARG A 126 15.55 15.60 12.30
C ARG A 126 17.08 15.80 12.30
N LYS A 127 17.70 15.85 11.11
CA LYS A 127 19.16 16.08 10.97
C LYS A 127 19.57 17.53 11.17
N GLN A 128 18.65 18.47 10.98
CA GLN A 128 18.86 19.90 11.21
C GLN A 128 18.69 20.23 12.70
N LEU A 129 17.63 19.70 13.32
CA LEU A 129 17.31 19.88 14.74
C LEU A 129 18.36 19.27 15.69
N SER A 130 19.07 18.21 15.28
CA SER A 130 20.18 17.64 16.04
C SER A 130 21.41 18.57 16.13
N LYS A 131 21.46 19.65 15.34
CA LYS A 131 22.51 20.68 15.44
C LYS A 131 22.13 21.81 16.41
N GLU A 132 20.85 21.95 16.76
CA GLU A 132 20.32 23.07 17.55
C GLU A 132 20.00 22.67 19.01
N ASN A 133 20.42 21.49 19.48
CA ASN A 133 20.25 21.01 20.87
C ASN A 133 18.81 21.07 21.41
N VAL A 134 17.80 20.86 20.55
CA VAL A 134 16.40 20.76 21.01
C VAL A 134 16.10 19.28 21.32
N GLY A 135 15.90 19.00 22.61
CA GLY A 135 15.82 17.66 23.21
C GLY A 135 14.57 16.81 22.88
N MET A 136 14.43 15.70 23.61
CA MET A 136 13.54 14.53 23.39
C MET A 136 12.05 14.82 23.05
N GLU A 137 11.52 16.01 23.30
CA GLU A 137 10.14 16.39 22.98
C GLU A 137 9.87 16.42 21.47
N HIS A 138 10.87 16.75 20.65
CA HIS A 138 10.71 16.84 19.21
C HIS A 138 10.51 15.48 18.53
N GLN A 139 10.94 14.39 19.17
CA GLN A 139 10.84 13.04 18.60
C GLN A 139 9.43 12.44 18.75
N GLN A 140 8.71 12.74 19.83
CA GLN A 140 7.33 12.31 20.03
C GLN A 140 6.37 13.07 19.08
N LEU A 141 6.54 14.39 18.97
CA LEU A 141 5.80 15.22 18.00
C LEU A 141 5.97 14.71 16.56
N TYR A 142 7.19 14.29 16.20
CA TYR A 142 7.48 13.72 14.89
C TYR A 142 6.72 12.41 14.60
N GLU A 143 6.61 11.52 15.59
CA GLU A 143 5.93 10.23 15.44
C GLU A 143 4.41 10.40 15.34
N ASP A 144 3.84 11.30 16.12
CA ASP A 144 2.41 11.62 16.11
C ASP A 144 2.01 12.35 14.80
N GLU A 145 2.82 13.33 14.35
CA GLU A 145 2.63 14.00 13.06
C GLU A 145 2.76 13.04 11.87
N PHE A 146 3.68 12.06 11.95
CA PHE A 146 3.82 11.06 10.89
C PHE A 146 2.57 10.19 10.75
N GLN A 147 1.93 9.82 11.88
CA GLN A 147 0.66 9.09 11.85
C GLN A 147 -0.44 9.95 11.22
N GLU A 148 -0.56 11.22 11.59
CA GLU A 148 -1.55 12.14 11.03
C GLU A 148 -1.38 12.34 9.52
N ILE A 149 -0.15 12.59 9.05
CA ILE A 149 0.17 12.75 7.62
C ILE A 149 -0.13 11.45 6.84
N SER A 150 0.13 10.28 7.43
CA SER A 150 -0.13 8.98 6.80
C SER A 150 -1.62 8.67 6.64
N ASN A 151 -2.46 9.28 7.49
CA ASN A 151 -3.91 9.08 7.49
C ASN A 151 -4.64 10.00 6.49
N VAL A 152 -3.97 11.04 5.98
CA VAL A 152 -4.57 11.97 4.99
C VAL A 152 -4.99 11.21 3.73
N GLN A 153 -6.30 11.19 3.48
CA GLN A 153 -6.87 10.69 2.23
C GLN A 153 -6.95 11.84 1.22
N PRO A 154 -6.30 11.73 0.05
CA PRO A 154 -6.44 12.72 -1.02
C PRO A 154 -7.90 12.83 -1.47
N LYS A 155 -8.35 14.04 -1.75
CA LYS A 155 -9.72 14.30 -2.20
C LYS A 155 -9.86 13.87 -3.68
N ASN A 156 -10.15 12.59 -3.91
CA ASN A 156 -10.41 12.10 -5.26
C ASN A 156 -11.75 12.65 -5.79
N SER A 157 -11.74 13.66 -6.67
CA SER A 157 -12.93 14.14 -7.38
C SER A 157 -13.02 13.68 -8.84
N TYR A 158 -12.17 12.74 -9.28
CA TYR A 158 -12.16 12.33 -10.68
C TYR A 158 -12.54 10.86 -10.86
N PHE A 159 -13.61 10.66 -11.62
CA PHE A 159 -14.13 9.35 -12.02
C PHE A 159 -13.03 8.57 -12.75
N CYS A 160 -12.66 7.43 -12.17
CA CYS A 160 -11.83 6.45 -12.83
C CYS A 160 -12.78 5.55 -13.62
N ASN A 161 -12.99 5.82 -14.91
CA ASN A 161 -13.80 4.93 -15.75
C ASN A 161 -13.07 3.60 -15.87
N SER A 162 -13.55 2.61 -15.13
CA SER A 162 -13.25 1.19 -15.35
C SER A 162 -14.39 0.46 -16.05
N GLU A 163 -15.37 1.19 -16.59
CA GLU A 163 -16.47 0.60 -17.35
C GLU A 163 -15.99 0.25 -18.75
N ILE A 164 -15.49 -0.98 -18.88
CA ILE A 164 -15.69 -1.77 -20.08
C ILE A 164 -16.76 -2.80 -19.71
N ASP A 165 -18.01 -2.34 -19.58
CA ASP A 165 -19.17 -3.22 -19.70
C ASP A 165 -19.74 -3.03 -21.11
N GLY A 166 -19.82 -4.14 -21.87
CA GLY A 166 -20.74 -4.21 -23.00
C GLY A 166 -20.25 -4.91 -24.28
N GLN A 167 -20.55 -6.20 -24.37
CA GLN A 167 -21.13 -6.89 -25.55
C GLN A 167 -20.25 -7.22 -26.77
N GLN A 168 -19.94 -8.51 -26.95
CA GLN A 168 -20.65 -9.40 -27.88
C GLN A 168 -20.54 -10.85 -27.44
#